data_AF-B4HZB0-F1
#
_entry.id   AF-B4HZB0-F1
#
_cell.length_a   1.000
_cell.length_b   1.000
_cell.length_c   1.000
_cell.angle_alpha   90.00
_cell.angle_beta   90.00
_cell.angle_gamma   90.00
#
_symmetry.space_group_name_H-M   'P 1'
#
loop_
_entity.id
_entity.type
_entity.pdbx_description
1 polymer ?
#
loop_
_entity_poly.entity_id
_entity_poly.type
_entity_poly.pdbx_seq_one_letter_code
_entity_poly.pdbx_strand_id
1 'polypeptide(L)'
;MRSELFNVECVDYYSPLLKGHVDKYNEDFTTCKDNYDRAFFLIDSSYRSSRDELSVSVRDTCQSLLTCNGKTSNSDAFDCLASGGPLASKELEKTSYKASDNQTSLLAQVSVISDTLSRCQIEAYRTYNTNHGECYADMVACLGDPDWEFPSTSYVL
;
A
#
# COMPACT_ATOMS: atom_id res chain seq x y z
N MET A 1 56.58 10.22 16.90
CA MET A 1 55.23 10.78 17.11
C MET A 1 54.78 11.37 15.78
N ARG A 2 54.01 10.62 14.98
CA ARG A 2 53.25 11.23 13.87
C ARG A 2 52.05 11.88 14.54
N SER A 3 52.09 13.20 14.69
CA SER A 3 50.88 13.96 14.99
C SER A 3 49.91 13.66 13.86
N GLU A 4 48.75 13.12 14.23
CA GLU A 4 47.69 12.66 13.36
C GLU A 4 47.25 13.81 12.44
N LEU A 5 47.40 13.62 11.13
CA LEU A 5 46.90 14.50 10.08
C LEU A 5 45.40 14.25 9.95
N PHE A 6 44.63 14.70 10.95
CA PHE A 6 43.18 14.60 10.94
C PHE A 6 42.61 15.86 10.29
N ASN A 7 42.04 15.72 9.09
CA ASN A 7 41.42 16.84 8.39
C ASN A 7 39.99 17.07 8.91
N VAL A 8 39.85 17.96 9.91
CA VAL A 8 38.54 18.21 10.55
C VAL A 8 37.51 18.84 9.61
N GLU A 9 37.95 19.55 8.56
CA GLU A 9 37.06 20.21 7.59
C GLU A 9 36.23 19.18 6.80
N CYS A 10 36.70 17.94 6.69
CA CYS A 10 35.95 16.82 6.11
C CYS A 10 34.66 16.53 6.89
N VAL A 11 34.66 16.69 8.21
CA VAL A 11 33.46 16.46 9.02
C VAL A 11 32.41 17.51 8.69
N ASP A 12 32.81 18.77 8.60
CA ASP A 12 31.91 19.88 8.29
C ASP A 12 31.35 19.77 6.86
N TYR A 13 32.17 19.31 5.91
CA TYR A 13 31.74 19.13 4.52
C TYR A 13 30.79 17.93 4.33
N TYR A 14 31.16 16.74 4.85
CA TYR A 14 30.42 15.51 4.55
C TYR A 14 29.25 15.23 5.50
N SER A 15 29.26 15.70 6.75
CA SER A 15 28.17 15.41 7.70
C SER A 15 26.80 15.90 7.21
N PRO A 16 26.66 17.13 6.66
CA PRO A 16 25.39 17.58 6.08
C PRO A 16 24.94 16.74 4.88
N LEU A 17 25.88 16.24 4.07
CA LEU A 17 25.57 15.41 2.89
C LEU A 17 25.06 14.03 3.31
N LEU A 18 25.73 13.38 4.25
CA LEU A 18 25.30 12.10 4.84
C LEU A 18 23.91 12.23 5.47
N LYS A 19 23.67 13.31 6.22
CA LYS A 19 22.33 13.63 6.73
C LYS A 19 21.32 13.81 5.60
N GLY A 20 21.69 14.52 4.54
CA GLY A 20 20.85 14.72 3.37
C GLY A 20 20.39 13.41 2.74
N HIS A 21 21.28 12.42 2.62
CA HIS A 21 20.92 11.08 2.12
C HIS A 21 19.92 10.37 3.03
N VAL A 22 20.07 10.46 4.36
CA VAL A 22 19.10 9.90 5.32
C VAL A 22 17.74 10.60 5.21
N ASP A 23 17.74 11.93 5.13
CA ASP A 23 16.52 12.72 5.01
C ASP A 23 15.80 12.38 3.69
N LYS A 24 16.55 12.24 2.59
CA LYS A 24 16.00 11.84 1.29
C LYS A 24 15.43 10.43 1.30
N TYR A 25 16.14 9.48 1.90
CA TYR A 25 15.64 8.11 2.07
C TYR A 25 14.28 8.09 2.77
N ASN A 26 14.15 8.86 3.86
CA ASN A 26 12.89 8.95 4.60
C ASN A 26 11.77 9.60 3.77
N GLU A 27 12.09 10.64 3.00
CA GLU A 27 11.15 11.28 2.07
C GLU A 27 10.66 10.29 1.00
N ASP A 28 11.58 9.60 0.33
CA ASP A 28 11.25 8.66 -0.74
C ASP A 28 10.44 7.48 -0.21
N PHE A 29 10.83 6.93 0.94
CA PHE A 29 10.10 5.83 1.58
C PHE A 29 8.67 6.24 1.98
N THR A 30 8.50 7.46 2.51
CA THR A 30 7.18 8.02 2.85
C THR A 30 6.36 8.23 1.59
N THR A 31 6.96 8.79 0.54
CA THR A 31 6.29 9.00 -0.75
C THR A 31 5.82 7.67 -1.37
N CYS A 32 6.62 6.61 -1.29
CA CYS A 32 6.21 5.27 -1.71
C CYS A 32 4.94 4.82 -0.98
N LYS A 33 4.88 5.02 0.34
CA LYS A 33 3.73 4.65 1.17
C LYS A 33 2.49 5.50 0.87
N ASP A 34 2.64 6.82 0.74
CA ASP A 34 1.53 7.73 0.44
C ASP A 34 0.89 7.41 -0.92
N ASN A 35 1.72 7.07 -1.91
CA ASN A 35 1.24 6.62 -3.22
C ASN A 35 0.44 5.32 -3.13
N TYR A 36 0.92 4.35 -2.33
CA TYR A 36 0.17 3.12 -2.06
C TYR A 36 -1.15 3.41 -1.36
N ASP A 37 -1.15 4.20 -0.28
CA ASP A 37 -2.35 4.47 0.52
C ASP A 37 -3.41 5.20 -0.32
N ARG A 38 -2.99 6.15 -1.16
CA ARG A 38 -3.88 6.83 -2.13
C ARG A 38 -4.44 5.86 -3.18
N ALA A 39 -3.59 5.00 -3.75
CA ALA A 39 -4.04 4.03 -4.76
C ALA A 39 -5.00 3.00 -4.15
N PHE A 40 -4.70 2.50 -2.95
CA PHE A 40 -5.55 1.59 -2.20
C PHE A 40 -6.93 2.21 -1.96
N PHE A 41 -6.97 3.45 -1.45
CA PHE A 41 -8.23 4.15 -1.21
C PHE A 41 -9.09 4.28 -2.48
N LEU A 42 -8.48 4.61 -3.62
CA LEU A 42 -9.18 4.72 -4.90
C LEU A 42 -9.69 3.36 -5.39
N ILE A 43 -8.86 2.32 -5.30
CA ILE A 43 -9.23 0.95 -5.68
C ILE A 43 -10.39 0.48 -4.80
N ASP A 44 -10.28 0.53 -3.47
CA ASP A 44 -11.33 0.09 -2.54
C ASP A 44 -12.64 0.86 -2.76
N SER A 45 -12.54 2.18 -2.90
CA SER A 45 -13.71 3.04 -3.16
C SER A 45 -14.42 2.70 -4.47
N SER A 46 -13.70 2.21 -5.49
CA SER A 46 -14.29 1.82 -6.78
C SER A 46 -15.24 0.62 -6.66
N TYR A 47 -15.06 -0.23 -5.65
CA TYR A 47 -15.93 -1.39 -5.38
C TYR A 47 -17.19 -1.06 -4.58
N ARG A 48 -17.35 0.19 -4.14
CA ARG A 48 -18.48 0.61 -3.32
C ARG A 48 -19.84 0.38 -4.02
N SER A 49 -19.97 0.74 -5.29
CA SER A 49 -21.22 0.53 -6.04
C SER A 49 -21.59 -0.95 -6.11
N SER A 50 -20.63 -1.80 -6.48
CA SER A 50 -20.83 -3.24 -6.54
C SER A 50 -21.23 -3.83 -5.20
N ARG A 51 -20.61 -3.37 -4.10
CA ARG A 51 -20.99 -3.79 -2.74
C ARG A 51 -22.41 -3.34 -2.39
N ASP A 52 -22.77 -2.10 -2.69
CA ASP A 52 -24.08 -1.54 -2.39
C ASP A 52 -25.19 -2.26 -3.18
N GLU A 53 -24.95 -2.61 -4.45
CA GLU A 53 -25.84 -3.44 -5.27
C GLU A 53 -26.05 -4.85 -4.69
N LEU A 54 -24.96 -5.51 -4.27
CA LEU A 54 -25.05 -6.82 -3.63
C LEU A 54 -25.82 -6.74 -2.30
N SER A 55 -25.60 -5.67 -1.52
CA SER A 55 -26.33 -5.44 -0.26
C SER A 55 -27.83 -5.26 -0.49
N VAL A 56 -28.23 -4.57 -1.56
CA VAL A 56 -29.63 -4.44 -1.97
C VAL A 56 -30.20 -5.82 -2.31
N SER A 57 -29.49 -6.61 -3.11
CA SER A 57 -29.91 -7.97 -3.47
C SER A 57 -30.11 -8.87 -2.25
N VAL A 58 -29.15 -8.89 -1.31
CA VAL A 58 -29.28 -9.66 -0.06
C VAL A 58 -30.51 -9.22 0.72
N ARG A 59 -30.67 -7.90 0.94
CA ARG A 59 -31.76 -7.36 1.72
C ARG A 59 -33.12 -7.74 1.11
N ASP A 60 -33.29 -7.51 -0.19
CA ASP A 60 -34.57 -7.72 -0.85
C ASP A 60 -34.93 -9.22 -0.90
N THR A 61 -33.94 -10.10 -1.13
CA THR A 61 -34.14 -11.54 -1.06
C THR A 61 -34.53 -12.00 0.34
N CYS A 62 -33.82 -11.56 1.38
CA CYS A 62 -34.16 -11.90 2.77
C CYS A 62 -35.54 -11.36 3.17
N GLN A 63 -35.86 -10.12 2.77
CA GLN A 63 -37.16 -9.51 3.05
C GLN A 63 -38.31 -10.29 2.40
N SER A 64 -38.11 -10.85 1.21
CA SER A 64 -39.13 -11.67 0.54
C SER A 64 -39.49 -12.91 1.37
N LEU A 65 -38.49 -13.58 1.95
CA LEU A 65 -38.70 -14.76 2.81
C LEU A 65 -39.35 -14.39 4.14
N LEU A 66 -38.93 -13.29 4.76
CA LEU A 66 -39.56 -12.76 5.98
C LEU A 66 -41.02 -12.40 5.72
N THR A 67 -41.34 -11.88 4.53
CA THR A 67 -42.71 -11.56 4.12
C THR A 67 -43.55 -12.83 3.93
N CYS A 68 -42.99 -13.91 3.39
CA CYS A 68 -43.66 -15.22 3.36
C CYS A 68 -43.93 -15.75 4.77
N ASN A 69 -42.95 -15.64 5.68
CA ASN A 69 -43.10 -16.09 7.07
C ASN A 69 -44.14 -15.26 7.85
N GLY A 70 -44.34 -14.00 7.49
CA GLY A 70 -45.31 -13.09 8.12
C GLY A 70 -46.75 -13.23 7.62
N LYS A 71 -47.07 -14.23 6.79
CA LYS A 71 -48.46 -14.44 6.30
C LYS A 71 -49.38 -14.85 7.44
N THR A 72 -50.64 -14.40 7.39
CA THR A 72 -51.63 -14.60 8.46
C THR A 72 -52.03 -16.07 8.65
N SER A 73 -52.15 -16.84 7.57
CA SER A 73 -52.49 -18.25 7.65
C SER A 73 -51.24 -19.12 7.49
N ASN A 74 -51.16 -20.21 8.28
CA ASN A 74 -50.06 -21.15 8.18
C ASN A 74 -49.97 -21.79 6.78
N SER A 75 -51.12 -22.06 6.15
CA SER A 75 -51.16 -22.64 4.81
C SER A 75 -50.49 -21.71 3.78
N ASP A 76 -50.82 -20.42 3.81
CA ASP A 76 -50.23 -19.44 2.89
C ASP A 76 -48.75 -19.21 3.18
N ALA A 77 -48.36 -19.21 4.46
CA ALA A 77 -46.96 -19.11 4.85
C ALA A 77 -46.14 -20.29 4.32
N PHE A 78 -46.64 -21.52 4.52
CA PHE A 78 -45.97 -22.74 4.05
C PHE A 78 -45.89 -22.80 2.53
N ASP A 79 -46.95 -22.47 1.81
CA ASP A 79 -46.96 -22.46 0.34
C ASP A 79 -46.00 -21.39 -0.23
N CYS A 80 -46.01 -20.18 0.35
CA CYS A 80 -45.10 -19.09 -0.03
C CYS A 80 -43.64 -19.45 0.24
N LEU A 81 -43.32 -20.06 1.39
CA LEU A 81 -41.96 -20.48 1.72
C LEU A 81 -41.49 -21.65 0.84
N ALA A 82 -42.36 -22.62 0.55
CA ALA A 82 -42.04 -23.76 -0.31
C ALA A 82 -41.72 -23.33 -1.75
N SER A 83 -42.42 -22.34 -2.28
CA SER A 83 -42.21 -21.80 -3.62
C SER A 83 -41.09 -20.74 -3.68
N GLY A 84 -41.05 -19.81 -2.72
CA GLY A 84 -40.11 -18.69 -2.67
C GLY A 84 -38.73 -19.05 -2.12
N GLY A 85 -38.65 -20.04 -1.22
CA GLY A 85 -37.40 -20.49 -0.60
C GLY A 85 -36.32 -20.88 -1.61
N PRO A 86 -36.61 -21.78 -2.57
CA PRO A 86 -35.64 -22.18 -3.59
C PRO A 86 -35.16 -21.00 -4.47
N LEU A 87 -36.07 -20.10 -4.85
CA LEU A 87 -35.73 -18.91 -5.65
C LEU A 87 -34.81 -17.96 -4.86
N ALA A 88 -35.15 -17.68 -3.61
CA ALA A 88 -34.33 -16.85 -2.73
C ALA A 88 -32.94 -17.46 -2.50
N SER A 89 -32.86 -18.77 -2.25
CA SER A 89 -31.59 -19.47 -2.09
C SER A 89 -30.69 -19.30 -3.32
N LYS A 90 -31.26 -19.43 -4.52
CA LYS A 90 -30.51 -19.26 -5.78
C LYS A 90 -30.02 -17.82 -5.98
N GLU A 91 -30.81 -16.82 -5.63
CA GLU A 91 -30.38 -15.42 -5.71
C GLU A 91 -29.30 -15.07 -4.68
N LEU A 92 -29.38 -15.62 -3.46
CA LEU A 92 -28.30 -15.49 -2.46
C LEU A 92 -27.02 -16.18 -2.92
N GLU A 93 -27.12 -17.36 -3.52
CA GLU A 93 -25.97 -18.08 -4.09
C GLU A 93 -25.30 -17.26 -5.18
N LYS A 94 -26.07 -16.75 -6.15
CA LYS A 94 -25.56 -15.86 -7.21
C LYS A 94 -24.93 -14.58 -6.65
N THR A 95 -25.52 -14.00 -5.60
CA THR A 95 -24.97 -12.83 -4.90
C THR A 95 -23.62 -13.17 -4.26
N SER A 96 -23.50 -14.36 -3.68
CA SER A 96 -22.27 -14.86 -3.06
C SER A 96 -21.17 -15.07 -4.10
N TYR A 97 -21.48 -15.65 -5.27
CA TYR A 97 -20.51 -15.78 -6.36
C TYR A 97 -19.99 -14.43 -6.85
N LYS A 98 -20.89 -13.46 -7.10
CA LYS A 98 -20.48 -12.10 -7.48
C LYS A 98 -19.62 -11.42 -6.42
N ALA A 99 -19.93 -11.62 -5.13
CA ALA A 99 -19.11 -11.10 -4.05
C ALA A 99 -17.70 -11.71 -4.07
N SER A 100 -17.60 -13.02 -4.30
CA SER A 100 -16.31 -13.72 -4.46
C SER A 100 -15.51 -13.22 -5.65
N ASP A 101 -16.16 -12.99 -6.80
CA ASP A 101 -15.52 -12.46 -8.01
C ASP A 101 -15.00 -11.03 -7.78
N ASN A 102 -15.81 -10.19 -7.14
CA ASN A 102 -15.42 -8.83 -6.78
C ASN A 102 -14.24 -8.83 -5.80
N GLN A 103 -14.29 -9.67 -4.76
CA GLN A 103 -13.21 -9.80 -3.80
C GLN A 103 -11.90 -10.25 -4.45
N THR A 104 -11.97 -11.25 -5.32
CA THR A 104 -10.81 -11.76 -6.07
C THR A 104 -10.20 -10.64 -6.93
N SER A 105 -11.05 -9.89 -7.64
CA SER A 105 -10.61 -8.79 -8.48
C SER A 105 -10.00 -7.64 -7.66
N LEU A 106 -10.59 -7.31 -6.51
CA LEU A 106 -10.07 -6.30 -5.58
C LEU A 106 -8.69 -6.71 -5.07
N LEU A 107 -8.54 -7.94 -4.58
CA LEU A 107 -7.26 -8.45 -4.08
C LEU A 107 -6.19 -8.48 -5.16
N ALA A 108 -6.54 -8.83 -6.40
CA ALA A 108 -5.60 -8.78 -7.52
C ALA A 108 -5.07 -7.35 -7.77
N GLN A 109 -5.95 -6.34 -7.76
CA GLN A 109 -5.54 -4.95 -7.90
C GLN A 109 -4.69 -4.45 -6.72
N VAL A 110 -5.07 -4.83 -5.49
CA VAL A 110 -4.30 -4.50 -4.27
C VAL A 110 -2.92 -5.14 -4.31
N SER A 111 -2.80 -6.37 -4.82
CA SER A 111 -1.50 -7.05 -4.98
C SER A 111 -0.57 -6.26 -5.90
N VAL A 112 -1.09 -5.70 -7.01
CA VAL A 112 -0.28 -4.92 -7.97
C VAL A 112 0.30 -3.66 -7.32
N ILE A 113 -0.49 -2.94 -6.51
CA ILE A 113 0.01 -1.74 -5.82
C ILE A 113 0.96 -2.11 -4.66
N SER A 114 0.75 -3.25 -4.00
CA SER A 114 1.65 -3.77 -2.96
C SER A 114 3.03 -4.13 -3.53
N ASP A 115 3.06 -4.76 -4.71
CA ASP A 115 4.30 -5.05 -5.41
C ASP A 115 5.01 -3.75 -5.84
N THR A 116 4.25 -2.73 -6.23
CA THR A 116 4.78 -1.42 -6.60
C THR A 116 5.37 -0.70 -5.40
N LEU A 117 4.70 -0.73 -4.24
CA LEU A 117 5.23 -0.23 -2.97
C LEU A 117 6.57 -0.90 -2.63
N SER A 118 6.60 -2.23 -2.70
CA SER A 118 7.80 -3.01 -2.38
C SER A 118 8.97 -2.63 -3.28
N ARG A 119 8.75 -2.55 -4.60
CA ARG A 119 9.78 -2.10 -5.56
C ARG A 119 10.27 -0.68 -5.26
N CYS A 120 9.36 0.24 -4.98
CA CYS A 120 9.68 1.63 -4.67
C CYS A 120 10.57 1.73 -3.42
N GLN A 121 10.22 1.02 -2.34
CA GLN A 121 10.99 1.01 -1.10
C GLN A 121 12.36 0.35 -1.24
N ILE A 122 12.45 -0.74 -2.03
CA ILE A 122 13.73 -1.38 -2.36
C ILE A 122 14.63 -0.40 -3.11
N GLU A 123 14.08 0.34 -4.07
CA GLU A 123 14.85 1.31 -4.85
C GLU A 123 15.32 2.48 -3.97
N ALA A 124 14.44 3.05 -3.14
CA ALA A 124 14.82 4.09 -2.17
C ALA A 124 15.97 3.62 -1.26
N TYR A 125 15.90 2.37 -0.77
CA TYR A 125 16.96 1.79 0.04
C TYR A 125 18.27 1.58 -0.73
N ARG A 126 18.21 1.14 -1.99
CA ARG A 126 19.38 0.99 -2.84
C ARG A 126 20.06 2.31 -3.10
N THR A 127 19.30 3.33 -3.50
CA THR A 127 19.80 4.69 -3.72
C THR A 127 20.46 5.24 -2.47
N TYR A 128 19.80 5.11 -1.31
CA TYR A 128 20.38 5.49 -0.02
C TYR A 128 21.71 4.79 0.24
N ASN A 129 21.74 3.46 0.17
CA ASN A 129 22.95 2.70 0.48
C ASN A 129 24.12 3.03 -0.45
N THR A 130 23.86 3.23 -1.73
CA THR A 130 24.89 3.62 -2.70
C THR A 130 25.39 5.03 -2.37
N ASN A 131 24.50 6.03 -2.34
CA ASN A 131 24.90 7.43 -2.18
C ASN A 131 25.53 7.69 -0.79
N HIS A 132 24.90 7.18 0.27
CA HIS A 132 25.44 7.30 1.63
C HIS A 132 26.74 6.52 1.78
N GLY A 133 26.85 5.33 1.18
CA GLY A 133 28.07 4.51 1.23
C GLY A 133 29.25 5.19 0.55
N GLU A 134 29.04 5.73 -0.66
CA GLU A 134 30.03 6.49 -1.41
C GLU A 134 30.45 7.76 -0.65
N CYS A 135 29.47 8.57 -0.22
CA CYS A 135 29.73 9.79 0.56
C CYS A 135 30.49 9.50 1.87
N TYR A 136 30.20 8.38 2.54
CA TYR A 136 30.88 8.00 3.77
C TYR A 136 32.30 7.52 3.49
N ALA A 137 32.52 6.76 2.42
CA ALA A 137 33.85 6.33 2.00
C ALA A 137 34.74 7.54 1.67
N ASP A 138 34.18 8.53 0.97
CA ASP A 138 34.89 9.78 0.63
C ASP A 138 35.19 10.62 1.88
N MET A 139 34.27 10.67 2.85
CA MET A 139 34.55 11.27 4.16
C MET A 139 35.72 10.60 4.87
N VAL A 140 35.75 9.27 4.93
CA VAL A 140 36.85 8.52 5.57
C VAL A 140 38.17 8.74 4.85
N ALA A 141 38.17 8.79 3.52
CA ALA A 141 39.36 9.08 2.73
C ALA A 141 39.88 10.51 3.00
N CYS A 142 38.97 11.50 2.99
CA CYS A 142 39.26 12.89 3.31
C CYS A 142 39.88 13.05 4.71
N LEU A 143 39.33 12.37 5.72
CA LEU A 143 39.85 12.46 7.10
C LEU A 143 41.32 12.02 7.22
N GLY A 144 41.79 11.14 6.33
CA GLY A 144 43.16 10.65 6.28
C GLY A 144 44.09 11.45 5.34
N ASP A 145 43.57 12.46 4.64
CA ASP A 145 44.30 13.23 3.64
C ASP A 145 44.28 14.75 3.98
N PRO A 146 45.43 15.31 4.42
CA PRO A 146 45.52 16.74 4.73
C PRO A 146 45.47 17.65 3.49
N ASP A 147 45.73 17.11 2.29
CA ASP A 147 45.75 17.84 1.03
C ASP A 147 44.48 17.52 0.19
N TRP A 148 43.42 17.02 0.84
CA TRP A 148 42.18 16.62 0.18
C TRP A 148 41.55 17.76 -0.62
N GLU A 149 41.31 17.51 -1.91
CA GLU A 149 40.56 18.42 -2.77
C GLU A 149 39.06 18.13 -2.66
N PHE A 150 38.32 19.05 -2.04
CA PHE A 150 36.87 18.91 -1.92
C PHE A 150 36.19 18.91 -3.31
N PRO A 151 35.31 17.93 -3.60
CA PRO A 151 34.58 17.91 -4.86
C PRO A 151 33.74 19.19 -5.03
N SER A 152 33.83 19.83 -6.20
CA SER A 152 32.97 21.00 -6.52
C SER A 152 31.53 20.60 -6.88
N THR A 153 31.29 19.32 -7.12
CA THR A 153 29.98 18.75 -7.46
C THR A 153 29.26 18.31 -6.19
N SER A 154 28.03 18.79 -6.00
CA SER A 154 27.14 18.33 -4.95
C SER A 154 26.82 16.84 -5.15
N TYR A 155 26.96 16.03 -4.10
CA TYR A 155 26.41 14.67 -4.09
C TYR A 155 24.93 14.74 -4.45
N VAL A 156 24.48 13.82 -5.29
CA VAL A 156 23.07 13.73 -5.66
C VAL A 156 22.31 13.33 -4.39
N LEU A 157 21.49 14.25 -3.90
CA LEU A 157 20.53 14.00 -2.82
C LEU A 157 19.36 13.22 -3.41
#